data_AF-A0AA97HFM2-F1
#
_entry.id   AF-A0AA97HFM2-F1
#
_cell.length_a   1.000
_cell.length_b   1.000
_cell.length_c   1.000
_cell.angle_alpha   90.00
_cell.angle_beta   90.00
_cell.angle_gamma   90.00
#
_symmetry.space_group_name_H-M   'P 1'
#
loop_
_entity.id
_entity.type
_entity.pdbx_description
1 polymer ?
#
loop_
_entity_poly.entity_id
_entity_poly.type
_entity_poly.pdbx_seq_one_letter_code
_entity_poly.pdbx_strand_id
1 'polypeptide(L)'
;MVFKFGLTNIYFQGNEHSDSGSKKWDTISFDLGGYSNKLVCRISETDIPGLQWENRETADLYIKGTQPDQVQEHAQVIATLLSFALDSHCCLSYMEKVGDELPIRNLPTRGSFIQRNPVIDANNSDALKAFLRMSYSSYNELHETRSLNVVIELFNLAENQQPMELQLATVFILLENLKATYATQENYCNHYGKYYKNQKDKKNGLGFKTILQEMFSSIGMKGETLSGLSSVVMLRNDIIHTALSEKKFNEQYKIYTDCRNLIAEYLLRLLGFKGSFNLFSERGIGKKIIE
;
A
#
# COMPACT_ATOMS: atom_id res chain seq x y z
N MET A 1 -19.32 -17.15 15.27
CA MET A 1 -20.03 -16.93 14.00
C MET A 1 -18.98 -16.71 12.93
N VAL A 2 -19.30 -16.89 11.65
CA VAL A 2 -18.36 -16.64 10.55
C VAL A 2 -18.99 -15.60 9.64
N PHE A 3 -18.22 -14.57 9.32
CA PHE A 3 -18.57 -13.56 8.34
C PHE A 3 -17.71 -13.76 7.10
N LYS A 4 -18.29 -13.52 5.93
CA LYS A 4 -17.59 -13.54 4.65
C LYS A 4 -17.69 -12.17 4.02
N PHE A 5 -16.57 -11.71 3.48
CA PHE A 5 -16.44 -10.48 2.75
C PHE A 5 -15.99 -10.76 1.33
N GLY A 6 -16.67 -10.17 0.36
CA GLY A 6 -16.15 -10.13 -1.00
C GLY A 6 -14.97 -9.15 -1.07
N LEU A 7 -13.88 -9.58 -1.70
CA LEU A 7 -12.72 -8.74 -1.98
C LEU A 7 -12.56 -8.57 -3.48
N THR A 8 -12.30 -7.32 -3.86
CA THR A 8 -12.08 -6.93 -5.25
C THR A 8 -10.61 -6.79 -5.57
N ASN A 9 -10.27 -6.94 -6.85
CA ASN A 9 -9.02 -6.51 -7.45
C ASN A 9 -7.76 -7.18 -6.89
N ILE A 10 -7.81 -8.40 -6.36
CA ILE A 10 -6.62 -9.11 -5.85
C ILE A 10 -6.42 -10.48 -6.47
N TYR A 11 -5.17 -10.83 -6.72
CA TYR A 11 -4.73 -12.20 -6.97
C TYR A 11 -3.60 -12.58 -6.01
N PHE A 12 -3.64 -13.82 -5.56
CA PHE A 12 -2.56 -14.44 -4.80
C PHE A 12 -2.62 -15.95 -5.02
N GLN A 13 -1.49 -16.62 -4.85
CA GLN A 13 -1.44 -18.07 -4.79
C GLN A 13 -1.60 -18.52 -3.35
N GLY A 14 -2.54 -19.43 -3.11
CA GLY A 14 -2.71 -20.06 -1.80
C GLY A 14 -1.64 -21.11 -1.53
N ASN A 15 -1.58 -21.57 -0.28
CA ASN A 15 -0.85 -22.77 0.13
C ASN A 15 -1.77 -23.82 0.75
N GLU A 16 -3.08 -23.64 0.64
CA GLU A 16 -4.11 -24.58 1.04
C GLU A 16 -5.14 -24.75 -0.09
N HIS A 17 -5.83 -25.88 -0.11
CA HIS A 17 -6.98 -26.10 -0.99
C HIS A 17 -8.25 -25.58 -0.33
N SER A 18 -9.12 -24.94 -1.10
CA SER A 18 -10.46 -24.61 -0.62
C SER A 18 -11.31 -25.87 -0.39
N ASP A 19 -12.21 -25.80 0.59
CA ASP A 19 -13.04 -26.93 1.04
C ASP A 19 -14.04 -27.42 -0.03
N SER A 20 -14.11 -26.71 -1.16
CA SER A 20 -15.02 -26.98 -2.30
C SER A 20 -14.52 -28.08 -3.25
N GLY A 21 -13.43 -28.77 -2.92
CA GLY A 21 -12.83 -29.80 -3.79
C GLY A 21 -12.00 -29.22 -4.95
N SER A 22 -11.66 -27.93 -4.87
CA SER A 22 -10.71 -27.27 -5.74
C SER A 22 -9.36 -27.99 -5.72
N LYS A 23 -8.85 -28.41 -6.88
CA LYS A 23 -7.45 -28.86 -7.03
C LYS A 23 -6.45 -27.69 -7.05
N LYS A 24 -6.93 -26.45 -6.97
CA LYS A 24 -6.07 -25.26 -6.98
C LYS A 24 -5.65 -24.93 -5.55
N TRP A 25 -4.40 -24.50 -5.40
CA TRP A 25 -3.91 -23.91 -4.17
C TRP A 25 -4.35 -22.44 -4.16
N ASP A 26 -5.51 -22.19 -3.56
CA ASP A 26 -6.24 -20.92 -3.66
C ASP A 26 -6.50 -20.28 -2.30
N THR A 27 -6.13 -20.95 -1.21
CA THR A 27 -6.48 -20.58 0.15
C THR A 27 -5.24 -20.20 0.97
N ILE A 28 -5.38 -19.18 1.80
CA ILE A 28 -4.41 -18.73 2.80
C ILE A 28 -5.16 -18.62 4.15
N SER A 29 -4.84 -19.49 5.11
CA SER A 29 -5.35 -19.36 6.49
C SER A 29 -4.31 -18.72 7.42
N PHE A 30 -4.77 -17.81 8.28
CA PHE A 30 -3.91 -17.10 9.23
C PHE A 30 -4.70 -16.50 10.40
N ASP A 31 -4.10 -16.50 11.58
CA ASP A 31 -4.63 -15.77 12.73
C ASP A 31 -4.01 -14.37 12.80
N LEU A 32 -4.87 -13.36 13.04
CA LEU A 32 -4.50 -11.96 13.07
C LEU A 32 -5.48 -11.15 13.92
N GLY A 33 -4.97 -10.25 14.77
CA GLY A 33 -5.82 -9.36 15.57
C GLY A 33 -6.79 -10.08 16.52
N GLY A 34 -6.49 -11.32 16.92
CA GLY A 34 -7.39 -12.17 17.73
C GLY A 34 -8.48 -12.90 16.92
N TYR A 35 -8.50 -12.74 15.60
CA TYR A 35 -9.42 -13.43 14.70
C TYR A 35 -8.71 -14.55 13.93
N SER A 36 -9.48 -15.59 13.59
CA SER A 36 -9.05 -16.60 12.64
C SER A 36 -9.60 -16.24 11.26
N ASN A 37 -8.70 -16.09 10.30
CA ASN A 37 -8.98 -15.58 8.96
C ASN A 37 -8.66 -16.64 7.91
N LYS A 38 -9.48 -16.70 6.86
CA LYS A 38 -9.27 -17.52 5.68
C LYS A 38 -9.52 -16.69 4.43
N LEU A 39 -8.49 -16.50 3.63
CA LEU A 39 -8.55 -15.78 2.36
C LEU A 39 -8.59 -16.81 1.22
N VAL A 40 -9.57 -16.70 0.31
CA VAL A 40 -9.79 -17.65 -0.79
C VAL A 40 -9.80 -16.90 -2.11
N CYS A 41 -8.86 -17.20 -3.01
CA CYS A 41 -8.79 -16.62 -4.35
C CYS A 41 -9.81 -17.31 -5.28
N ARG A 42 -10.59 -16.53 -6.02
CA ARG A 42 -11.62 -17.03 -6.96
C ARG A 42 -11.13 -17.10 -8.40
N ILE A 43 -9.96 -16.53 -8.68
CA ILE A 43 -9.40 -16.43 -10.03
C ILE A 43 -8.07 -17.19 -10.10
N SER A 44 -7.66 -17.54 -11.31
CA SER A 44 -6.34 -18.11 -11.61
C SER A 44 -5.42 -17.08 -12.24
N GLU A 45 -4.13 -17.38 -12.25
CA GLU A 45 -3.12 -16.57 -12.93
C GLU A 45 -3.45 -16.31 -14.41
N THR A 46 -4.04 -17.31 -15.08
CA THR A 46 -4.47 -17.22 -16.48
C THR A 46 -5.59 -16.20 -16.72
N ASP A 47 -6.35 -15.83 -15.70
CA ASP A 47 -7.44 -14.87 -15.81
C ASP A 47 -6.91 -13.42 -15.76
N ILE A 48 -5.75 -13.19 -15.13
CA ILE A 48 -5.17 -11.87 -14.87
C ILE A 48 -5.11 -10.96 -16.11
N PRO A 49 -4.64 -11.41 -17.30
CA PRO A 49 -4.56 -10.54 -18.46
C PRO A 49 -5.91 -9.96 -18.89
N GLY A 50 -7.00 -10.72 -18.71
CA GLY A 50 -8.35 -10.30 -19.05
C GLY A 50 -9.04 -9.44 -18.00
N LEU A 51 -8.47 -9.35 -16.80
CA LEU A 51 -9.04 -8.58 -15.68
C LEU A 51 -8.41 -7.21 -15.51
N GLN A 52 -7.26 -6.94 -16.16
CA GLN A 52 -6.58 -5.66 -15.98
C GLN A 52 -7.55 -4.50 -16.23
N TRP A 53 -7.55 -3.54 -15.32
CA TRP A 53 -8.37 -2.33 -15.40
C TRP A 53 -9.85 -2.51 -15.06
N GLU A 54 -10.32 -3.75 -14.85
CA GLU A 54 -11.67 -4.04 -14.40
C GLU A 54 -11.79 -3.96 -12.89
N ASN A 55 -12.94 -3.50 -12.38
CA ASN A 55 -13.31 -3.68 -10.99
C ASN A 55 -14.06 -5.00 -10.86
N ARG A 56 -13.46 -5.99 -10.20
CA ARG A 56 -14.05 -7.32 -10.10
C ARG A 56 -13.79 -7.94 -8.74
N GLU A 57 -14.79 -8.65 -8.23
CA GLU A 57 -14.60 -9.55 -7.09
C GLU A 57 -13.74 -10.74 -7.50
N THR A 58 -12.60 -10.89 -6.85
CA THR A 58 -11.60 -11.90 -7.20
C THR A 58 -11.19 -12.76 -6.02
N ALA A 59 -11.66 -12.46 -4.82
CA ALA A 59 -11.39 -13.26 -3.62
C ALA A 59 -12.51 -13.12 -2.58
N ASP A 60 -12.48 -14.02 -1.59
CA ASP A 60 -13.28 -13.97 -0.38
C ASP A 60 -12.39 -13.93 0.86
N LEU A 61 -12.79 -13.16 1.86
CA LEU A 61 -12.21 -13.19 3.19
C LEU A 61 -13.26 -13.69 4.20
N TYR A 62 -12.95 -14.80 4.86
CA TYR A 62 -13.75 -15.37 5.93
C TYR A 62 -13.12 -15.05 7.28
N ILE A 63 -13.92 -14.52 8.20
CA ILE A 63 -13.47 -14.11 9.53
C ILE A 63 -14.38 -14.73 10.58
N LYS A 64 -13.79 -15.49 11.51
CA LYS A 64 -14.52 -16.02 12.66
C LYS A 64 -14.63 -14.97 13.75
N GLY A 65 -15.82 -14.42 13.96
CA GLY A 65 -16.11 -13.40 14.98
C GLY A 65 -17.54 -13.47 15.50
N THR A 66 -17.92 -12.54 16.38
CA THR A 66 -19.30 -12.45 16.93
C THR A 66 -19.92 -11.06 16.79
N GLN A 67 -19.11 -10.00 16.63
CA GLN A 67 -19.56 -8.62 16.50
C GLN A 67 -19.35 -8.12 15.07
N PRO A 68 -20.42 -7.84 14.30
CA PRO A 68 -20.32 -7.43 12.90
C PRO A 68 -19.40 -6.23 12.65
N ASP A 69 -19.54 -5.16 13.45
CA ASP A 69 -18.81 -3.90 13.23
C ASP A 69 -17.30 -4.07 13.44
N GLN A 70 -16.89 -4.74 14.52
CA GLN A 70 -15.48 -5.04 14.80
C GLN A 70 -14.87 -5.94 13.72
N VAL A 71 -15.64 -6.90 13.22
CA VAL A 71 -15.18 -7.79 12.15
C VAL A 71 -15.06 -7.04 10.82
N GLN A 72 -15.94 -6.08 10.54
CA GLN A 72 -15.83 -5.22 9.36
C GLN A 72 -14.59 -4.31 9.44
N GLU A 73 -14.32 -3.70 10.59
CA GLU A 73 -13.10 -2.91 10.82
C GLU A 73 -11.84 -3.76 10.61
N HIS A 74 -11.80 -4.97 11.17
CA HIS A 74 -10.72 -5.91 10.96
C HIS A 74 -10.52 -6.27 9.46
N ALA A 75 -11.62 -6.56 8.76
CA ALA A 75 -11.60 -6.85 7.32
C ALA A 75 -11.06 -5.66 6.51
N GLN A 76 -11.40 -4.43 6.90
CA GLN A 76 -10.94 -3.23 6.22
C GLN A 76 -9.43 -3.04 6.38
N VAL A 77 -8.87 -3.33 7.56
CA VAL A 77 -7.41 -3.30 7.77
C VAL A 77 -6.71 -4.33 6.88
N ILE A 78 -7.23 -5.56 6.83
CA ILE A 78 -6.68 -6.61 5.96
C ILE A 78 -6.74 -6.16 4.49
N ALA A 79 -7.88 -5.65 4.02
CA ALA A 79 -8.03 -5.17 2.65
C ALA A 79 -7.04 -4.05 2.32
N THR A 80 -6.85 -3.07 3.21
CA THR A 80 -5.89 -1.99 3.00
C THR A 80 -4.44 -2.49 2.96
N LEU A 81 -4.06 -3.40 3.86
CA LEU A 81 -2.72 -4.00 3.87
C LEU A 81 -2.46 -4.84 2.61
N LEU A 82 -3.44 -5.64 2.17
CA LEU A 82 -3.37 -6.38 0.90
C LEU A 82 -3.28 -5.44 -0.30
N SER A 83 -4.01 -4.31 -0.27
CA SER A 83 -3.94 -3.25 -1.27
C SER A 83 -2.50 -2.81 -1.49
N PHE A 84 -1.77 -2.54 -0.40
CA PHE A 84 -0.36 -2.15 -0.47
C PHE A 84 0.56 -3.31 -0.89
N ALA A 85 0.41 -4.47 -0.27
CA ALA A 85 1.29 -5.63 -0.51
C ALA A 85 1.24 -6.11 -1.97
N LEU A 86 0.04 -6.11 -2.56
CA LEU A 86 -0.18 -6.62 -3.91
C LEU A 86 -0.15 -5.52 -4.97
N ASP A 87 0.07 -4.26 -4.56
CA ASP A 87 0.06 -3.08 -5.44
C ASP A 87 -1.21 -2.99 -6.30
N SER A 88 -2.35 -3.20 -5.65
CA SER A 88 -3.66 -3.26 -6.30
C SER A 88 -4.73 -2.58 -5.47
N HIS A 89 -5.80 -2.05 -6.07
CA HIS A 89 -6.91 -1.40 -5.37
C HIS A 89 -7.85 -2.42 -4.69
N CYS A 90 -7.33 -3.17 -3.72
CA CYS A 90 -8.11 -4.09 -2.91
C CYS A 90 -9.14 -3.34 -2.05
N CYS A 91 -10.41 -3.70 -2.22
CA CYS A 91 -11.54 -3.14 -1.47
C CYS A 91 -12.56 -4.23 -1.11
N LEU A 92 -13.28 -4.03 0.00
CA LEU A 92 -14.42 -4.85 0.38
C LEU A 92 -15.63 -4.51 -0.52
N SER A 93 -16.35 -5.51 -1.02
CA SER A 93 -17.55 -5.34 -1.86
C SER A 93 -18.86 -5.63 -1.14
N TYR A 94 -18.86 -6.60 -0.22
CA TYR A 94 -20.01 -6.91 0.61
C TYR A 94 -19.57 -7.56 1.91
N MET A 95 -20.54 -7.71 2.82
CA MET A 95 -20.44 -8.50 4.03
C MET A 95 -21.67 -9.39 4.14
N GLU A 96 -21.47 -10.68 4.35
CA GLU A 96 -22.51 -11.66 4.65
C GLU A 96 -22.15 -12.48 5.89
N LYS A 97 -23.16 -12.94 6.63
CA LYS A 97 -22.95 -13.95 7.66
C LYS A 97 -23.15 -15.32 7.01
N VAL A 98 -22.19 -16.21 7.19
CA VAL A 98 -22.21 -17.52 6.55
C VAL A 98 -23.42 -18.31 7.04
N GLY A 99 -24.27 -18.75 6.10
CA GLY A 99 -25.52 -19.46 6.37
C GLY A 99 -26.78 -18.60 6.22
N ASP A 100 -26.64 -17.28 6.06
CA ASP A 100 -27.77 -16.39 5.76
C ASP A 100 -27.91 -16.23 4.22
N GLU A 101 -29.13 -16.05 3.70
CA GLU A 101 -29.40 -16.00 2.24
C GLU A 101 -29.04 -14.66 1.58
N LEU A 102 -28.92 -13.57 2.36
CA LEU A 102 -28.67 -12.23 1.84
C LEU A 102 -27.47 -11.57 2.52
N PRO A 103 -26.69 -10.74 1.79
CA PRO A 103 -25.64 -9.95 2.40
C PRO A 103 -26.22 -8.99 3.43
N ILE A 104 -25.53 -8.87 4.55
CA ILE A 104 -25.82 -7.89 5.61
C ILE A 104 -25.66 -6.48 5.03
N ARG A 105 -24.65 -6.28 4.17
CA ARG A 105 -24.28 -4.98 3.64
C ARG A 105 -23.57 -5.10 2.29
N ASN A 106 -23.96 -4.24 1.34
CA ASN A 106 -23.16 -3.94 0.16
C ASN A 106 -22.26 -2.74 0.45
N LEU A 107 -21.01 -2.81 0.00
CA LEU A 107 -19.99 -1.80 0.22
C LEU A 107 -19.58 -1.20 -1.13
N PRO A 108 -19.32 0.12 -1.19
CA PRO A 108 -18.90 0.74 -2.44
C PRO A 108 -17.51 0.23 -2.82
N THR A 109 -17.38 -0.33 -4.02
CA THR A 109 -16.09 -0.75 -4.58
C THR A 109 -15.51 0.37 -5.42
N ARG A 110 -14.18 0.46 -5.49
CA ARG A 110 -13.44 1.46 -6.26
C ARG A 110 -12.17 0.85 -6.83
N GLY A 111 -11.59 1.57 -7.79
CA GLY A 111 -10.33 1.18 -8.42
C GLY A 111 -10.49 0.05 -9.42
N SER A 112 -9.34 -0.49 -9.80
CA SER A 112 -9.23 -1.49 -10.85
C SER A 112 -8.24 -2.57 -10.45
N PHE A 113 -8.39 -3.76 -11.04
CA PHE A 113 -7.42 -4.82 -10.93
C PHE A 113 -6.11 -4.40 -11.60
N ILE A 114 -5.07 -4.26 -10.79
CA ILE A 114 -3.71 -3.93 -11.23
C ILE A 114 -2.77 -4.79 -10.43
N GLN A 115 -2.07 -5.71 -11.08
CA GLN A 115 -1.09 -6.53 -10.39
C GLN A 115 0.08 -6.80 -11.31
N ARG A 116 0.94 -5.78 -11.42
CA ARG A 116 2.13 -5.82 -12.28
C ARG A 116 3.39 -6.05 -11.47
N ASN A 117 3.54 -5.33 -10.36
CA ASN A 117 4.75 -5.31 -9.54
C ASN A 117 4.39 -5.33 -8.05
N PRO A 118 3.79 -6.43 -7.54
CA PRO A 118 3.36 -6.47 -6.15
C PRO A 118 4.57 -6.31 -5.23
N VAL A 119 4.44 -5.48 -4.18
CA VAL A 119 5.49 -5.21 -3.19
C VAL A 119 5.92 -6.51 -2.49
N ILE A 120 4.94 -7.35 -2.15
CA ILE A 120 5.15 -8.70 -1.61
C ILE A 120 4.79 -9.70 -2.70
N ASP A 121 5.63 -10.72 -2.86
CA ASP A 121 5.45 -11.77 -3.87
C ASP A 121 4.10 -12.49 -3.70
N ALA A 122 3.17 -12.25 -4.65
CA ALA A 122 1.82 -12.77 -4.60
C ALA A 122 1.75 -14.30 -4.73
N ASN A 123 2.81 -14.93 -5.24
CA ASN A 123 2.93 -16.38 -5.35
C ASN A 123 3.54 -17.01 -4.09
N ASN A 124 3.95 -16.19 -3.13
CA ASN A 124 4.51 -16.63 -1.85
C ASN A 124 3.54 -16.30 -0.71
N SER A 125 2.62 -17.24 -0.45
CA SER A 125 1.65 -17.13 0.63
C SER A 125 2.30 -16.90 2.00
N ASP A 126 3.47 -17.48 2.26
CA ASP A 126 4.13 -17.36 3.56
C ASP A 126 4.71 -15.95 3.76
N ALA A 127 5.25 -15.34 2.71
CA ALA A 127 5.66 -13.94 2.73
C ALA A 127 4.47 -13.00 2.95
N LEU A 128 3.33 -13.27 2.29
CA LEU A 128 2.11 -12.49 2.48
C LEU A 128 1.53 -12.65 3.90
N LYS A 129 1.49 -13.88 4.44
CA LYS A 129 1.10 -14.15 5.84
C LYS A 129 2.02 -13.42 6.81
N ALA A 130 3.34 -13.46 6.58
CA ALA A 130 4.32 -12.78 7.42
C ALA A 130 4.12 -11.26 7.39
N PHE A 131 3.95 -10.68 6.20
CA PHE A 131 3.66 -9.25 6.05
C PHE A 131 2.41 -8.84 6.84
N LEU A 132 1.28 -9.53 6.63
CA LEU A 132 0.03 -9.22 7.34
C LEU A 132 0.22 -9.29 8.87
N ARG A 133 0.88 -10.33 9.37
CA ARG A 133 1.12 -10.53 10.81
C ARG A 133 2.00 -9.45 11.42
N MET A 134 3.08 -9.09 10.74
CA MET A 134 4.05 -8.12 11.26
C MET A 134 3.51 -6.70 11.19
N SER A 135 2.75 -6.37 10.14
CA SER A 135 2.28 -5.02 9.88
C SER A 135 0.98 -4.64 10.57
N TYR A 136 0.19 -5.61 11.05
CA TYR A 136 -1.14 -5.34 11.57
C TYR A 136 -1.17 -4.43 12.81
N SER A 137 -0.31 -4.63 13.81
CA SER A 137 -0.31 -3.80 15.02
C SER A 137 0.09 -2.37 14.69
N SER A 138 1.24 -2.22 14.01
CA SER A 138 1.76 -0.91 13.62
C SER A 138 0.81 -0.16 12.70
N TYR A 139 0.09 -0.86 11.81
CA TYR A 139 -0.95 -0.25 11.00
C TYR A 139 -2.05 0.35 11.89
N ASN A 140 -2.62 -0.43 12.80
CA ASN A 140 -3.69 0.06 13.68
C ASN A 140 -3.24 1.26 14.53
N GLU A 141 -2.01 1.25 15.02
CA GLU A 141 -1.42 2.35 15.80
C GLU A 141 -1.20 3.63 14.97
N LEU A 142 -0.85 3.48 13.69
CA LEU A 142 -0.37 4.59 12.86
C LEU A 142 -1.36 5.09 11.81
N HIS A 143 -2.40 4.32 11.47
CA HIS A 143 -3.22 4.62 10.29
C HIS A 143 -3.92 5.98 10.33
N GLU A 144 -4.34 6.46 11.51
CA GLU A 144 -4.91 7.79 11.67
C GLU A 144 -3.84 8.88 11.63
N THR A 145 -2.82 8.77 12.50
CA THR A 145 -1.79 9.81 12.69
C THR A 145 -0.90 9.99 11.46
N ARG A 146 -0.66 8.91 10.72
CA ARG A 146 0.11 8.88 9.46
C ARG A 146 -0.78 8.91 8.22
N SER A 147 -2.10 8.93 8.37
CA SER A 147 -3.08 8.87 7.27
C SER A 147 -2.83 7.70 6.30
N LEU A 148 -2.49 6.51 6.82
CA LEU A 148 -2.02 5.39 6.01
C LEU A 148 -3.05 4.91 4.96
N ASN A 149 -4.34 5.01 5.25
CA ASN A 149 -5.40 4.71 4.27
C ASN A 149 -5.21 5.53 2.98
N VAL A 150 -4.99 6.85 3.13
CA VAL A 150 -4.82 7.78 2.00
C VAL A 150 -3.48 7.54 1.31
N VAL A 151 -2.43 7.29 2.09
CA VAL A 151 -1.08 7.02 1.55
C VAL A 151 -1.08 5.77 0.68
N ILE A 152 -1.72 4.69 1.13
CA ILE A 152 -1.82 3.43 0.39
C ILE A 152 -2.73 3.59 -0.84
N GLU A 153 -3.83 4.34 -0.72
CA GLU A 153 -4.69 4.65 -1.87
C GLU A 153 -3.92 5.41 -2.95
N LEU A 154 -3.17 6.46 -2.59
CA LEU A 154 -2.32 7.22 -3.51
C LEU A 154 -1.19 6.35 -4.09
N PHE A 155 -0.64 5.43 -3.29
CA PHE A 155 0.39 4.50 -3.74
C PHE A 155 -0.15 3.67 -4.89
N ASN A 156 -1.29 3.01 -4.71
CA ASN A 156 -1.92 2.18 -5.73
C ASN A 156 -2.45 3.02 -6.91
N LEU A 157 -2.96 4.23 -6.66
CA LEU A 157 -3.48 5.12 -7.70
C LEU A 157 -2.41 5.51 -8.72
N ALA A 158 -1.16 5.64 -8.27
CA ALA A 158 -0.04 6.01 -9.14
C ALA A 158 0.23 4.99 -10.27
N GLU A 159 -0.23 3.74 -10.13
CA GLU A 159 -0.07 2.67 -11.14
C GLU A 159 -1.23 2.59 -12.15
N ASN A 160 -2.25 3.42 -12.01
CA ASN A 160 -3.34 3.48 -12.98
C ASN A 160 -2.82 3.83 -14.38
N GLN A 161 -3.58 3.47 -15.42
CA GLN A 161 -3.32 3.92 -16.80
C GLN A 161 -3.46 5.43 -16.92
N GLN A 162 -2.38 6.15 -16.65
CA GLN A 162 -2.32 7.59 -16.70
C GLN A 162 -1.00 8.05 -17.31
N PRO A 163 -0.94 9.25 -17.89
CA PRO A 163 0.32 9.86 -18.31
C PRO A 163 1.35 9.91 -17.18
N MET A 164 2.63 9.83 -17.53
CA MET A 164 3.76 9.80 -16.60
C MET A 164 3.73 10.97 -15.61
N GLU A 165 3.33 12.15 -16.09
CA GLU A 165 3.23 13.36 -15.29
C GLU A 165 2.17 13.24 -14.19
N LEU A 166 1.05 12.56 -14.44
CA LEU A 166 0.01 12.31 -13.43
C LEU A 166 0.45 11.23 -12.44
N GLN A 167 1.14 10.19 -12.91
CA GLN A 167 1.73 9.17 -12.05
C GLN A 167 2.75 9.80 -11.07
N LEU A 168 3.64 10.66 -11.59
CA LEU A 168 4.60 11.42 -10.81
C LEU A 168 3.94 12.43 -9.87
N ALA A 169 2.94 13.18 -10.33
CA ALA A 169 2.19 14.11 -9.48
C ALA A 169 1.55 13.37 -8.30
N THR A 170 0.96 12.20 -8.54
CA THR A 170 0.36 11.36 -7.49
C THR A 170 1.42 10.92 -6.47
N VAL A 171 2.59 10.46 -6.93
CA VAL A 171 3.73 10.10 -6.06
C VAL A 171 4.25 11.30 -5.26
N PHE A 172 4.29 12.50 -5.85
CA PHE A 172 4.73 13.70 -5.13
C PHE A 172 3.73 14.17 -4.08
N ILE A 173 2.43 14.04 -4.36
CA ILE A 173 1.36 14.29 -3.37
C ILE A 173 1.49 13.29 -2.22
N LEU A 174 1.75 12.02 -2.52
CA LEU A 174 2.00 10.99 -1.50
C LEU A 174 3.19 11.36 -0.61
N LEU A 175 4.34 11.72 -1.19
CA LEU A 175 5.52 12.15 -0.42
C LEU A 175 5.24 13.40 0.43
N GLU A 176 4.46 14.35 -0.08
CA GLU A 176 4.04 15.52 0.67
C GLU A 176 3.15 15.14 1.86
N ASN A 177 2.23 14.19 1.68
CA ASN A 177 1.39 13.65 2.76
C ASN A 177 2.24 12.99 3.86
N LEU A 178 3.15 12.09 3.48
CA LEU A 178 4.06 11.42 4.41
C LEU A 178 4.93 12.42 5.19
N LYS A 179 5.46 13.42 4.50
CA LYS A 179 6.23 14.50 5.10
C LYS A 179 5.39 15.32 6.09
N ALA A 180 4.16 15.67 5.71
CA ALA A 180 3.28 16.50 6.50
C ALA A 180 2.86 15.79 7.80
N THR A 181 2.45 14.52 7.71
CA THR A 181 2.10 13.72 8.88
C THR A 181 3.31 13.50 9.79
N TYR A 182 4.53 13.40 9.23
CA TYR A 182 5.77 13.25 10.01
C TYR A 182 6.11 14.50 10.79
N ALA A 183 6.08 15.64 10.11
CA ALA A 183 6.31 16.91 10.75
C ALA A 183 5.29 17.17 11.88
N THR A 184 4.01 16.80 11.70
CA THR A 184 3.00 16.89 12.76
C THR A 184 3.33 16.00 13.95
N GLN A 185 3.70 14.73 13.71
CA GLN A 185 4.07 13.79 14.78
C GLN A 185 5.29 14.24 15.57
N GLU A 186 6.28 14.84 14.89
CA GLU A 186 7.48 15.41 15.50
C GLU A 186 7.26 16.82 16.07
N ASN A 187 6.01 17.30 16.12
CA ASN A 187 5.61 18.61 16.66
C ASN A 187 6.25 19.82 15.95
N TYR A 188 6.50 19.73 14.65
CA TYR A 188 7.04 20.85 13.88
C TYR A 188 5.98 21.93 13.74
N CYS A 189 6.41 23.19 13.84
CA CYS A 189 5.53 24.33 13.65
C CYS A 189 5.25 24.50 12.15
N ASN A 190 3.99 24.46 11.73
CA ASN A 190 3.58 24.75 10.36
C ASN A 190 3.09 26.20 10.24
N HIS A 191 3.69 26.97 9.34
CA HIS A 191 3.24 28.31 9.00
C HIS A 191 3.17 28.46 7.48
N TYR A 192 1.95 28.52 6.94
CA TYR A 192 1.68 28.62 5.50
C TYR A 192 2.37 27.53 4.65
N GLY A 193 2.36 26.28 5.13
CA GLY A 193 2.96 25.14 4.42
C GLY A 193 4.48 25.03 4.57
N LYS A 194 5.10 25.90 5.36
CA LYS A 194 6.52 25.81 5.75
C LYS A 194 6.64 25.26 7.17
N TYR A 195 7.56 24.33 7.37
CA TYR A 195 7.80 23.71 8.66
C TYR A 195 9.05 24.28 9.33
N TYR A 196 9.00 24.37 10.66
CA TYR A 196 10.08 24.89 11.51
C TYR A 196 10.24 23.99 12.73
N LYS A 197 11.47 23.70 13.17
CA LYS A 197 11.70 22.89 14.38
C LYS A 197 11.13 23.56 15.63
N ASN A 198 11.29 24.89 15.74
CA ASN A 198 10.76 25.68 16.84
C ASN A 198 10.11 26.97 16.34
N GLN A 199 9.13 27.50 17.09
CA GLN A 199 8.48 28.79 16.78
C GLN A 199 9.46 29.98 16.77
N LYS A 200 10.63 29.85 17.41
CA LYS A 200 11.66 30.90 17.48
C LYS A 200 12.54 30.95 16.21
N ASP A 201 12.59 29.86 15.44
CA ASP A 201 13.46 29.69 14.27
C ASP A 201 12.80 30.13 12.95
N LYS A 202 11.90 31.13 12.99
CA LYS A 202 11.11 31.59 11.82
C LYS A 202 11.93 32.05 10.61
N LYS A 203 13.25 32.26 10.77
CA LYS A 203 14.11 32.79 9.70
C LYS A 203 14.41 31.75 8.62
N ASN A 204 14.49 30.46 8.93
CA ASN A 204 14.84 29.41 7.96
C ASN A 204 13.89 28.22 8.07
N GLY A 205 12.83 28.21 7.26
CA GLY A 205 11.94 27.06 7.14
C GLY A 205 12.68 25.84 6.60
N LEU A 206 12.33 24.66 7.10
CA LEU A 206 12.87 23.39 6.62
C LEU A 206 12.34 23.09 5.22
N GLY A 207 13.26 22.79 4.30
CA GLY A 207 12.90 22.41 2.93
C GLY A 207 12.32 21.00 2.86
N PHE A 208 11.60 20.73 1.77
CA PHE A 208 11.02 19.41 1.47
C PHE A 208 12.04 18.26 1.62
N LYS A 209 13.21 18.41 1.00
CA LYS A 209 14.30 17.44 1.08
C LYS A 209 14.76 17.15 2.50
N THR A 210 14.92 18.20 3.32
CA THR A 210 15.41 18.07 4.71
C THR A 210 14.46 17.24 5.56
N ILE A 211 13.16 17.54 5.49
CA ILE A 211 12.17 16.81 6.29
C ILE A 211 12.03 15.37 5.79
N LEU A 212 12.06 15.14 4.47
CA LEU A 212 12.09 13.77 3.94
C LEU A 212 13.31 12.99 4.43
N GLN A 213 14.51 13.59 4.42
CA GLN A 213 15.71 12.94 4.92
C GLN A 213 15.59 12.59 6.42
N GLU A 214 15.04 13.49 7.23
CA GLU A 214 14.79 13.22 8.66
C GLU A 214 13.74 12.09 8.83
N MET A 215 12.65 12.13 8.06
CA MET A 215 11.59 11.12 8.05
C MET A 215 12.10 9.73 7.65
N PHE A 216 12.91 9.62 6.60
CA PHE A 216 13.49 8.34 6.20
C PHE A 216 14.55 7.87 7.21
N SER A 217 15.33 8.79 7.78
CA SER A 217 16.35 8.44 8.77
C SER A 217 15.75 7.92 10.08
N SER A 218 14.58 8.42 10.50
CA SER A 218 13.92 8.03 11.75
C SER A 218 13.51 6.55 11.77
N ILE A 219 13.26 5.95 10.60
CA ILE A 219 12.97 4.52 10.44
C ILE A 219 14.18 3.71 9.93
N GLY A 220 15.38 4.28 10.01
CA GLY A 220 16.64 3.57 9.74
C GLY A 220 17.11 3.55 8.28
N MET A 221 16.44 4.24 7.35
CA MET A 221 16.94 4.38 5.97
C MET A 221 18.08 5.41 5.91
N LYS A 222 19.24 5.04 5.39
CA LYS A 222 20.46 5.88 5.38
C LYS A 222 21.24 5.74 4.06
N GLY A 223 22.19 6.65 3.85
CA GLY A 223 23.22 6.52 2.83
C GLY A 223 22.68 6.54 1.39
N GLU A 224 23.07 5.53 0.61
CA GLU A 224 22.77 5.43 -0.83
C GLU A 224 21.27 5.46 -1.14
N THR A 225 20.43 4.91 -0.27
CA THR A 225 18.96 4.92 -0.41
C THR A 225 18.40 6.35 -0.55
N LEU A 226 19.05 7.34 0.05
CA LEU A 226 18.59 8.74 0.05
C LEU A 226 19.34 9.63 -0.95
N SER A 227 20.32 9.09 -1.68
CA SER A 227 21.16 9.85 -2.61
C SER A 227 20.36 10.46 -3.77
N GLY A 228 19.28 9.78 -4.21
CA GLY A 228 18.42 10.21 -5.31
C GLY A 228 17.43 11.34 -4.98
N LEU A 229 17.28 11.74 -3.72
CA LEU A 229 16.26 12.71 -3.31
C LEU A 229 16.37 14.07 -4.00
N SER A 230 17.58 14.49 -4.39
CA SER A 230 17.77 15.76 -5.11
C SER A 230 17.04 15.74 -6.46
N SER A 231 17.14 14.64 -7.22
CA SER A 231 16.49 14.48 -8.51
C SER A 231 14.97 14.44 -8.38
N VAL A 232 14.47 13.81 -7.30
CA VAL A 232 13.04 13.81 -6.95
C VAL A 232 12.55 15.23 -6.70
N VAL A 233 13.27 16.02 -5.89
CA VAL A 233 12.90 17.41 -5.57
C VAL A 233 12.86 18.28 -6.83
N MET A 234 13.85 18.15 -7.71
CA MET A 234 13.90 18.91 -8.96
C MET A 234 12.71 18.58 -9.86
N LEU A 235 12.47 17.28 -10.14
CA LEU A 235 11.36 16.88 -11.00
C LEU A 235 10.00 17.23 -10.40
N ARG A 236 9.86 17.14 -9.06
CA ARG A 236 8.66 17.61 -8.36
C ARG A 236 8.43 19.10 -8.58
N ASN A 237 9.46 19.92 -8.52
CA ASN A 237 9.30 21.35 -8.72
C ASN A 237 8.88 21.65 -10.17
N ASP A 238 9.49 20.99 -11.16
CA ASP A 238 9.08 21.13 -12.55
C ASP A 238 7.60 20.74 -12.74
N ILE A 239 7.22 19.53 -12.35
CA ILE A 239 5.84 19.04 -12.57
C ILE A 239 4.82 19.88 -11.81
N ILE A 240 5.09 20.28 -10.56
CA ILE A 240 4.12 21.04 -9.76
C ILE A 240 4.02 22.51 -10.18
N HIS A 241 5.12 23.14 -10.63
CA HIS A 241 5.11 24.57 -10.95
C HIS A 241 4.89 24.86 -12.44
N THR A 242 5.34 23.98 -13.33
CA THR A 242 5.25 24.20 -14.78
C THR A 242 4.36 23.19 -15.49
N ALA A 243 3.81 22.17 -14.79
CA ALA A 243 3.00 21.08 -15.34
C ALA A 243 3.71 20.22 -16.41
N LEU A 244 4.95 20.56 -16.73
CA LEU A 244 5.79 19.96 -17.75
C LEU A 244 7.20 19.85 -17.20
N SER A 245 7.89 18.78 -17.56
CA SER A 245 9.33 18.64 -17.32
C SER A 245 10.06 18.59 -18.66
N GLU A 246 11.22 19.24 -18.73
CA GLU A 246 12.14 19.12 -19.87
C GLU A 246 12.82 17.75 -19.93
N LYS A 247 12.66 16.93 -18.88
CA LYS A 247 13.18 15.58 -18.83
C LYS A 247 12.49 14.67 -19.82
N LYS A 248 13.30 13.86 -20.52
CA LYS A 248 12.80 12.78 -21.38
C LYS A 248 12.03 11.76 -20.55
N PHE A 249 11.07 11.09 -21.17
CA PHE A 249 10.24 10.05 -20.56
C PHE A 249 11.05 9.01 -19.76
N ASN A 250 12.16 8.50 -20.31
CA ASN A 250 12.97 7.48 -19.62
C ASN A 250 13.59 7.98 -18.30
N GLU A 251 13.96 9.26 -18.22
CA GLU A 251 14.47 9.85 -16.98
C GLU A 251 13.35 10.03 -15.96
N GLN A 252 12.19 10.49 -16.41
CA GLN A 252 10.99 10.63 -15.59
C GLN A 252 10.57 9.28 -15.02
N TYR A 253 10.49 8.25 -15.87
CA TYR A 253 10.15 6.89 -15.48
C TYR A 253 11.15 6.30 -14.49
N LYS A 254 12.46 6.54 -14.68
CA LYS A 254 13.47 6.12 -13.71
C LYS A 254 13.21 6.75 -12.33
N ILE A 255 13.04 8.08 -12.27
CA ILE A 255 12.76 8.79 -11.02
C ILE A 255 11.45 8.28 -10.38
N TYR A 256 10.43 8.02 -11.19
CA TYR A 256 9.18 7.40 -10.74
C TYR A 256 9.43 6.04 -10.07
N THR A 257 10.15 5.14 -10.75
CA THR A 257 10.44 3.80 -10.21
C THR A 257 11.28 3.86 -8.93
N ASP A 258 12.24 4.79 -8.85
CA ASP A 258 13.06 5.02 -7.65
C ASP A 258 12.20 5.53 -6.48
N CYS A 259 11.26 6.45 -6.74
CA CYS A 259 10.30 6.90 -5.73
C CYS A 259 9.39 5.77 -5.23
N ARG A 260 8.88 4.92 -6.13
CA ARG A 260 8.03 3.77 -5.78
C ARG A 260 8.77 2.80 -4.85
N ASN A 261 10.02 2.47 -5.19
CA ASN A 261 10.90 1.67 -4.34
C ASN A 261 11.13 2.31 -2.96
N LEU A 262 11.44 3.61 -2.95
CA LEU A 262 11.71 4.36 -1.72
C LEU A 262 10.49 4.39 -0.79
N ILE A 263 9.31 4.64 -1.35
CA ILE A 263 8.04 4.70 -0.61
C ILE A 263 7.67 3.30 -0.10
N ALA A 264 7.81 2.26 -0.92
CA ALA A 264 7.54 0.89 -0.51
C ALA A 264 8.43 0.46 0.66
N GLU A 265 9.75 0.72 0.58
CA GLU A 265 10.66 0.43 1.69
C GLU A 265 10.30 1.21 2.96
N TYR A 266 9.98 2.50 2.81
CA TYR A 266 9.58 3.34 3.93
C TYR A 266 8.32 2.80 4.62
N LEU A 267 7.28 2.46 3.86
CA LEU A 267 6.04 1.92 4.40
C LEU A 267 6.26 0.57 5.07
N LEU A 268 7.04 -0.34 4.46
CA LEU A 268 7.35 -1.63 5.05
C LEU A 268 8.08 -1.48 6.41
N ARG A 269 9.10 -0.62 6.47
CA ARG A 269 9.82 -0.34 7.72
C ARG A 269 8.95 0.36 8.76
N LEU A 270 8.13 1.33 8.34
CA LEU A 270 7.18 2.03 9.21
C LEU A 270 6.15 1.05 9.82
N LEU A 271 5.74 0.05 9.05
CA LEU A 271 4.86 -1.02 9.47
C LEU A 271 5.59 -2.17 10.19
N GLY A 272 6.88 -2.04 10.50
CA GLY A 272 7.64 -3.05 11.23
C GLY A 272 7.89 -4.36 10.48
N PHE A 273 7.70 -4.39 9.16
CA PHE A 273 7.96 -5.58 8.35
C PHE A 273 9.47 -5.88 8.29
N LYS A 274 9.81 -7.17 8.41
CA LYS A 274 11.16 -7.70 8.16
C LYS A 274 11.06 -8.88 7.21
N GLY A 275 11.88 -8.87 6.17
CA GLY A 275 11.81 -9.85 5.10
C GLY A 275 12.14 -9.24 3.74
N SER A 276 11.99 -10.06 2.69
CA SER A 276 12.22 -9.62 1.32
C SER A 276 10.97 -8.95 0.73
N PHE A 277 11.16 -7.87 -0.01
CA PHE A 277 10.14 -7.26 -0.85
C PHE A 277 10.68 -7.02 -2.27
N ASN A 278 9.76 -6.89 -3.21
CA ASN A 278 10.05 -6.75 -4.63
C ASN A 278 10.36 -5.28 -4.99
N LEU A 279 11.37 -5.08 -5.83
CA LEU A 279 11.72 -3.76 -6.37
C LEU A 279 10.89 -3.48 -7.62
N PHE A 280 10.21 -2.35 -7.62
CA PHE A 280 9.42 -1.84 -8.72
C PHE A 280 10.27 -1.56 -9.97
N SER A 281 11.45 -0.95 -9.79
CA SER A 281 12.40 -0.63 -10.86
C SER A 281 12.89 -1.86 -11.64
N GLU A 282 12.84 -3.03 -11.01
CA GLU A 282 13.27 -4.31 -11.59
C GLU A 282 12.08 -5.18 -11.98
N ARG A 283 10.89 -4.58 -12.12
CA ARG A 283 9.64 -5.27 -12.48
C ARG A 283 9.33 -6.46 -11.58
N GLY A 284 9.63 -6.32 -10.29
CA GLY A 284 9.46 -7.38 -9.29
C GLY A 284 10.43 -8.55 -9.37
N ILE A 285 11.42 -8.52 -10.28
CA ILE A 285 12.49 -9.53 -10.36
C ILE A 285 13.51 -9.30 -9.25
N GLY A 286 13.89 -8.04 -9.06
CA GLY A 286 14.77 -7.62 -7.98
C GLY A 286 14.08 -7.72 -6.63
N LYS A 287 14.81 -8.21 -5.62
CA LYS A 287 14.34 -8.26 -4.24
C LYS A 287 15.31 -7.51 -3.32
N LYS A 288 14.77 -6.80 -2.35
CA LYS A 288 15.53 -6.16 -1.26
C LYS A 288 15.05 -6.71 0.08
N ILE A 289 15.97 -6.88 1.02
CA ILE A 289 15.69 -7.42 2.36
C ILE A 289 15.71 -6.29 3.37
N ILE A 290 14.71 -6.28 4.26
CA ILE A 290 14.66 -5.44 5.46
C ILE A 290 14.94 -6.33 6.68
N GLU A 291 15.98 -5.98 7.43
CA GLU A 291 16.41 -6.67 8.67
C GLU A 291 15.77 -6.13 9.94
#